data_AF-A0A429BJP3-F1
#
_entry.id   AF-A0A429BJP3-F1
#
_cell.length_a   1.000
_cell.length_b   1.000
_cell.length_c   1.000
_cell.angle_alpha   90.00
_cell.angle_beta   90.00
_cell.angle_gamma   90.00
#
_symmetry.space_group_name_H-M   'P 1'
#
loop_
_entity.id
_entity.type
_entity.pdbx_description
1 polymer ?
#
loop_
_entity_poly.entity_id
_entity_poly.type
_entity_poly.pdbx_seq_one_letter_code
_entity_poly.pdbx_strand_id
1 'polypeptide(L)'
;MENFPVTVDWSDLDGMPITHVNQFLVQAGPPTAGAGPDGVYLVIGSIPPPFIPRDTEGQRQAIEALKATGIRVTIHGRYQMSRERLDELIQVLQQTADQYDALVDKAAAAQSEQGEEG
;
A
#
# COMPACT_ATOMS: atom_id res chain seq x y z
N MET A 1 -29.58 10.25 27.96
CA MET A 1 -28.86 9.11 27.36
C MET A 1 -27.42 9.31 27.77
N GLU A 2 -26.90 8.47 28.66
CA GLU A 2 -25.52 8.57 29.14
C GLU A 2 -24.58 8.18 27.99
N ASN A 3 -23.60 9.03 27.69
CA ASN A 3 -22.64 8.78 26.62
C ASN A 3 -21.48 7.95 27.20
N PHE A 4 -21.28 6.73 26.71
CA PHE A 4 -20.14 5.89 27.09
C PHE A 4 -19.06 6.02 26.01
N PRO A 5 -18.00 6.82 26.23
CA PRO A 5 -16.94 6.93 25.24
C PRO A 5 -16.23 5.58 25.09
N VAL A 6 -16.23 5.04 23.87
CA VAL A 6 -15.45 3.85 23.51
C VAL A 6 -14.07 4.32 23.05
N THR A 7 -13.03 3.91 23.76
CA THR A 7 -11.64 4.14 23.35
C THR A 7 -11.20 3.04 22.39
N VAL A 8 -10.61 3.42 21.26
CA VAL A 8 -9.98 2.48 20.32
C VAL A 8 -8.53 2.26 20.78
N ASP A 9 -8.20 1.01 21.09
CA ASP A 9 -6.86 0.61 21.50
C ASP A 9 -6.05 0.13 20.28
N TRP A 10 -4.87 0.73 20.09
CA TRP A 10 -3.92 0.40 19.01
C TRP A 10 -2.59 -0.15 19.58
N SER A 11 -2.56 -0.54 20.85
CA SER A 11 -1.33 -0.93 21.57
C SER A 11 -0.58 -2.13 20.95
N ASP A 12 -1.27 -2.99 20.19
CA ASP A 12 -0.64 -4.12 19.50
C ASP A 12 0.19 -3.70 18.26
N LEU A 13 0.15 -2.42 17.86
CA LEU A 13 0.91 -1.91 16.71
C LEU A 13 2.41 -2.19 16.82
N ASP A 14 2.99 -2.06 18.02
CA ASP A 14 4.42 -2.28 18.26
C ASP A 14 4.82 -3.75 18.07
N GLY A 15 3.87 -4.67 18.18
CA GLY A 15 4.08 -6.11 17.96
C GLY A 15 4.02 -6.51 16.48
N MET A 16 3.57 -5.62 15.59
CA MET A 16 3.35 -5.94 14.18
C MET A 16 4.63 -5.75 13.35
N PRO A 17 5.03 -6.76 12.55
CA PRO A 17 6.20 -6.63 11.69
C PRO A 17 5.93 -5.63 10.56
N ILE A 18 6.85 -4.67 10.39
CA ILE A 18 6.83 -3.77 9.24
C ILE A 18 7.18 -4.57 7.99
N THR A 19 6.29 -4.56 7.00
CA THR A 19 6.45 -5.32 5.77
C THR A 19 6.47 -4.40 4.55
N HIS A 20 7.36 -4.66 3.60
CA HIS A 20 7.37 -3.95 2.32
C HIS A 20 6.08 -4.26 1.54
N VAL A 21 5.46 -3.22 0.98
CA VAL A 21 4.27 -3.31 0.13
C VAL A 21 4.54 -2.61 -1.20
N ASN A 22 4.21 -3.28 -2.30
CA ASN A 22 4.26 -2.66 -3.63
C ASN A 22 3.16 -3.15 -4.59
N GLN A 23 2.23 -4.00 -4.12
CA GLN A 23 1.09 -4.47 -4.89
C GLN A 23 -0.21 -4.21 -4.12
N PHE A 24 -1.21 -3.71 -4.83
CA PHE A 24 -2.55 -3.44 -4.31
C PHE A 24 -3.58 -3.99 -5.30
N LEU A 25 -4.57 -4.70 -4.80
CA LEU A 25 -5.72 -5.17 -5.59
C LEU A 25 -7.00 -4.80 -4.86
N VAL A 26 -7.94 -4.20 -5.58
CA VAL A 26 -9.24 -3.79 -5.06
C VAL A 26 -10.35 -4.42 -5.88
N GLN A 27 -11.33 -5.00 -5.20
CA GLN A 27 -12.49 -5.61 -5.85
C GLN A 27 -13.78 -5.22 -5.12
N ALA A 28 -14.82 -4.88 -5.88
CA ALA A 28 -16.17 -4.82 -5.32
C ALA A 28 -16.62 -6.23 -4.92
N GLY A 29 -17.27 -6.32 -3.78
CA GLY A 29 -17.81 -7.57 -3.28
C GLY A 29 -18.97 -8.13 -4.12
N PRO A 30 -19.38 -9.39 -3.86
CA PRO A 30 -20.51 -9.98 -4.55
C PRO A 30 -21.78 -9.15 -4.33
N PRO A 31 -22.72 -9.17 -5.30
CA PRO A 31 -23.99 -8.48 -5.15
C PRO A 31 -24.81 -9.10 -4.01
N THR A 32 -25.42 -8.24 -3.21
CA THR A 32 -26.37 -8.63 -2.15
C THR A 32 -27.81 -8.57 -2.67
N ALA A 33 -28.73 -9.24 -1.97
CA ALA A 33 -30.15 -9.32 -2.35
C ALA A 33 -30.86 -7.94 -2.47
N GLY A 34 -30.23 -6.86 -1.98
CA GLY A 34 -30.80 -5.52 -1.87
C GLY A 34 -30.23 -4.44 -2.81
N ALA A 35 -29.55 -4.81 -3.91
CA ALA A 35 -29.08 -3.88 -4.97
C ALA A 35 -27.72 -3.18 -4.79
N GLY A 36 -26.73 -3.83 -4.18
CA GLY A 36 -25.34 -3.35 -4.20
C GLY A 36 -24.30 -4.40 -3.75
N PRO A 37 -23.00 -4.16 -3.97
CA PRO A 37 -21.92 -5.00 -3.43
C PRO A 37 -21.99 -5.10 -1.90
N ASP A 38 -21.57 -6.23 -1.32
CA ASP A 38 -21.47 -6.41 0.15
C ASP A 38 -20.36 -5.54 0.79
N GLY A 39 -19.54 -4.88 -0.04
CA GLY A 39 -18.45 -4.01 0.37
C GLY A 39 -17.33 -3.98 -0.66
N VAL A 40 -16.14 -3.64 -0.19
CA VAL A 40 -14.91 -3.60 -0.98
C VAL A 40 -13.88 -4.50 -0.32
N TYR A 41 -13.20 -5.29 -1.14
CA TYR A 41 -12.10 -6.14 -0.73
C TYR A 41 -10.78 -5.51 -1.20
N LEU A 42 -9.93 -5.13 -0.23
CA LEU A 42 -8.58 -4.63 -0.46
C LEU A 42 -7.57 -5.73 -0.13
N VAL A 43 -6.69 -6.03 -1.07
CA VAL A 43 -5.58 -6.96 -0.90
C VAL A 43 -4.28 -6.18 -1.01
N ILE A 44 -3.41 -6.37 -0.03
CA ILE A 44 -2.11 -5.72 0.08
C ILE A 44 -1.02 -6.78 0.05
N GLY A 45 0.00 -6.57 -0.77
CA GLY A 45 1.09 -7.53 -0.91
C GLY A 45 2.36 -6.93 -1.48
N SER A 46 3.29 -7.82 -1.80
CA SER A 46 4.55 -7.46 -2.43
C SER A 46 5.00 -8.48 -3.46
N ILE A 47 5.67 -7.97 -4.47
CA ILE A 47 6.50 -8.74 -5.38
C ILE A 47 7.96 -8.42 -5.04
N PRO A 48 8.78 -9.41 -4.68
CA PRO A 48 10.22 -9.19 -4.60
C PRO A 48 10.77 -8.89 -6.00
N PRO A 49 11.73 -7.95 -6.14
CA PRO A 49 12.37 -7.69 -7.43
C PRO A 49 12.94 -8.98 -8.01
N PRO A 50 12.61 -9.36 -9.27
CA PRO A 50 13.15 -10.56 -9.86
C PRO A 50 14.66 -10.40 -10.07
N PHE A 51 15.41 -11.47 -9.84
CA PHE A 51 16.82 -11.50 -10.19
C PHE A 51 16.98 -11.66 -11.69
N ILE A 52 17.55 -10.65 -12.35
CA ILE A 52 17.87 -10.68 -13.78
C ILE A 52 19.39 -10.67 -13.94
N PRO A 53 19.99 -11.74 -14.50
CA PRO A 53 21.41 -11.76 -14.81
C PRO A 53 21.80 -10.63 -15.77
N ARG A 54 23.05 -10.15 -15.68
CA ARG A 54 23.55 -9.06 -16.53
C ARG A 54 24.02 -9.52 -17.90
N ASP A 55 24.26 -10.81 -18.09
CA ASP A 55 24.64 -11.36 -19.38
C ASP A 55 23.41 -11.52 -20.29
N THR A 56 23.60 -11.31 -21.60
CA THR A 56 22.50 -11.22 -22.57
C THR A 56 21.64 -12.49 -22.63
N GLU A 57 22.27 -13.67 -22.52
CA GLU A 57 21.55 -14.94 -22.62
C GLU A 57 20.80 -15.25 -21.32
N GLY A 58 21.42 -15.06 -20.16
CA GLY A 58 20.77 -15.16 -18.85
C GLY A 58 19.62 -14.18 -18.68
N GLN A 59 19.78 -12.94 -19.16
CA GLN A 59 18.71 -11.95 -19.19
C GLN A 59 17.53 -12.43 -20.05
N ARG A 60 17.80 -12.92 -21.27
CA ARG A 60 16.77 -13.43 -22.18
C ARG A 60 16.01 -14.59 -21.55
N GLN A 61 16.72 -15.57 -20.97
CA GLN A 61 16.11 -16.73 -20.32
C GLN A 61 15.26 -16.34 -19.10
N ALA A 62 15.77 -15.44 -18.25
CA ALA A 62 15.03 -14.95 -17.08
C ALA A 62 13.74 -14.23 -17.50
N ILE A 63 13.79 -13.40 -18.54
CA ILE A 63 12.60 -12.70 -19.06
C ILE A 63 11.59 -13.69 -19.66
N GLU A 64 12.03 -14.66 -20.45
CA GLU A 64 11.12 -15.68 -21.03
C GLU A 64 10.47 -16.54 -19.93
N ALA A 65 11.21 -16.91 -18.89
CA ALA A 65 10.67 -17.63 -17.74
C ALA A 65 9.60 -16.80 -17.00
N LEU A 66 9.85 -15.51 -16.78
CA LEU A 66 8.89 -14.59 -16.15
C LEU A 66 7.63 -14.40 -17.00
N LYS A 67 7.75 -14.34 -18.34
CA LYS A 67 6.58 -14.29 -19.23
C LYS A 67 5.74 -15.56 -19.15
N ALA A 68 6.39 -16.74 -19.07
CA ALA A 68 5.70 -18.02 -19.03
C ALA A 68 5.01 -18.30 -17.68
N THR A 69 5.61 -17.86 -16.57
CA THR A 69 5.17 -18.23 -15.22
C THR A 69 4.47 -17.10 -14.47
N GLY A 70 4.68 -15.85 -14.88
CA GLY A 70 4.25 -14.67 -14.14
C GLY A 70 5.05 -14.47 -12.85
N ILE A 71 4.75 -13.38 -12.13
CA ILE A 71 5.34 -13.12 -10.82
C ILE A 71 4.28 -13.24 -9.75
N ARG A 72 4.52 -14.12 -8.77
CA ARG A 72 3.60 -14.33 -7.66
C ARG A 72 3.71 -13.19 -6.66
N VAL A 73 2.56 -12.64 -6.29
CA VAL A 73 2.44 -11.69 -5.17
C VAL A 73 2.43 -12.46 -3.85
N THR A 74 3.28 -12.05 -2.91
CA THR A 74 3.16 -12.44 -1.50
C THR A 74 2.11 -11.56 -0.84
N ILE A 75 1.03 -12.18 -0.35
CA ILE A 75 -0.10 -11.47 0.24
C ILE A 75 0.16 -11.27 1.74
N HIS A 76 0.10 -10.02 2.18
CA HIS A 76 0.31 -9.64 3.58
C HIS A 76 -1.02 -9.40 4.31
N GLY A 77 -2.05 -8.98 3.58
CA GLY A 77 -3.36 -8.75 4.15
C GLY A 77 -4.47 -8.75 3.10
N ARG A 78 -5.66 -9.18 3.54
CA ARG A 78 -6.90 -9.09 2.78
C ARG A 78 -7.98 -8.56 3.72
N TYR A 79 -8.56 -7.43 3.36
CA TYR A 79 -9.47 -6.66 4.20
C TYR A 79 -10.79 -6.47 3.45
N GLN A 80 -11.90 -6.66 4.16
CA GLN A 80 -13.22 -6.29 3.69
C GLN A 80 -13.65 -5.04 4.45
N MET A 81 -14.27 -4.09 3.74
CA MET A 81 -14.79 -2.88 4.36
C MET A 81 -16.03 -2.36 3.62
N SER A 82 -16.85 -1.57 4.31
CA SER A 82 -17.95 -0.86 3.68
C SER A 82 -17.44 0.25 2.75
N ARG A 83 -18.33 0.77 1.90
CA ARG A 83 -18.01 1.92 1.04
C ARG A 83 -17.62 3.16 1.84
N GLU A 84 -18.28 3.41 2.97
CA GLU A 84 -18.01 4.54 3.86
C GLU A 84 -16.62 4.44 4.50
N ARG A 85 -16.23 3.24 4.96
CA ARG A 85 -14.88 3.00 5.52
C ARG A 85 -13.79 3.17 4.47
N LEU A 86 -14.07 2.84 3.20
CA LEU A 86 -13.15 3.13 2.11
C LEU A 86 -12.99 4.64 1.88
N ASP A 87 -14.06 5.44 1.99
CA ASP A 87 -13.95 6.91 1.88
C ASP A 87 -13.07 7.49 2.99
N GLU A 88 -13.29 7.05 4.22
CA GLU A 88 -12.46 7.45 5.36
C GLU A 88 -10.99 7.06 5.15
N LEU A 89 -10.73 5.83 4.67
CA LEU A 89 -9.38 5.38 4.35
C LEU A 89 -8.73 6.25 3.27
N ILE A 90 -9.45 6.56 2.19
CA ILE A 90 -8.95 7.43 1.10
C ILE A 90 -8.54 8.79 1.68
N GLN A 91 -9.39 9.41 2.51
CA GLN A 91 -9.10 10.71 3.10
C GLN A 91 -7.85 10.69 3.97
N VAL A 92 -7.70 9.68 4.83
CA VAL A 92 -6.49 9.52 5.67
C VAL A 92 -5.24 9.34 4.82
N LEU A 93 -5.30 8.51 3.78
CA LEU A 93 -4.16 8.27 2.88
C LEU A 93 -3.79 9.54 2.09
N GLN A 94 -4.77 10.29 1.60
CA GLN A 94 -4.56 11.54 0.88
C GLN A 94 -3.86 12.58 1.78
N GLN A 95 -4.40 12.78 2.99
CA GLN A 95 -3.82 13.71 3.96
C GLN A 95 -2.39 13.33 4.33
N THR A 96 -2.11 12.03 4.46
CA THR A 96 -0.77 11.53 4.77
C THR A 96 0.20 11.75 3.61
N ALA A 97 -0.25 11.55 2.37
CA ALA A 97 0.55 11.81 1.18
C ALA A 97 0.94 13.29 1.09
N ASP A 98 -0.03 14.20 1.24
CA ASP A 98 0.21 15.64 1.22
C ASP A 98 1.23 16.07 2.28
N GLN A 99 1.13 15.51 3.49
CA GLN A 99 2.09 15.77 4.58
C GLN A 99 3.49 15.25 4.25
N TYR A 100 3.57 14.06 3.69
CA TYR A 100 4.84 13.46 3.30
C TYR A 100 5.55 14.30 2.24
N ASP A 101 4.83 14.72 1.19
CA ASP A 101 5.38 15.53 0.10
C ASP A 101 5.87 16.89 0.63
N ALA A 102 5.11 17.55 1.50
CA ALA A 102 5.54 18.79 2.14
C ALA A 102 6.83 18.64 2.97
N LEU A 103 7.04 17.48 3.61
CA LEU A 103 8.27 17.18 4.34
C LEU A 103 9.45 16.96 3.39
N VAL A 104 9.23 16.27 2.27
CA VAL A 104 10.24 16.07 1.23
C VAL A 104 10.67 17.41 0.63
N ASP A 105 9.72 18.28 0.27
CA ASP A 105 10.01 19.60 -0.29
C ASP A 105 10.80 20.48 0.69
N LYS A 106 10.41 20.46 1.97
CA LYS A 106 11.14 21.18 3.02
C LYS A 106 12.57 20.67 3.19
N ALA A 107 12.77 19.35 3.12
CA ALA A 107 14.10 18.75 3.21
C ALA A 107 14.97 19.12 2.00
N ALA A 108 14.39 19.16 0.80
CA ALA A 108 15.07 19.58 -0.41
C ALA A 108 15.49 21.06 -0.34
N ALA A 109 14.59 21.96 0.09
CA ALA A 109 14.88 23.39 0.25
C ALA A 109 16.02 23.66 1.26
N ALA A 110 16.04 22.93 2.38
CA ALA A 110 17.11 23.06 3.37
C ALA A 110 18.48 22.62 2.84
N GLN A 111 18.53 21.66 1.92
CA GLN A 111 19.78 21.22 1.28
C GLN A 111 20.29 22.21 0.23
N SER A 112 19.39 22.89 -0.50
CA SER A 112 19.79 23.94 -1.44
C SER A 112 20.37 25.17 -0.75
N GLU A 113 19.81 25.59 0.39
CA GLU A 113 20.32 26.75 1.15
C GLU A 113 21.71 26.49 1.76
N GLN A 114 22.01 25.24 2.16
CA GLN A 114 23.32 24.85 2.69
C GLN A 114 24.39 24.67 1.60
N GLY A 115 23.99 24.44 0.35
CA GLY A 115 24.89 24.30 -0.79
C GLY A 115 25.36 25.62 -1.41
N GLU A 116 24.71 26.75 -1.09
CA GLU A 116 25.05 28.08 -1.61
C GLU A 116 26.04 28.85 -0.72
N GLU A 117 26.31 28.38 0.51
CA GLU A 117 27.29 28.98 1.45
C GLU A 117 28.69 28.31 1.40
N GLY A 118 28.95 27.41 0.44
CA GLY A 118 30.19 26.62 0.31
C GLY A 118 31.12 27.01 -0.83
#